data_AF-A0A7V1RCV7-F1
#
_entry.id   AF-A0A7V1RCV7-F1
#
_cell.length_a   1.000
_cell.length_b   1.000
_cell.length_c   1.000
_cell.angle_alpha   90.00
_cell.angle_beta   90.00
_cell.angle_gamma   90.00
#
_symmetry.space_group_name_H-M   'P 1'
#
loop_
_entity.id
_entity.type
_entity.pdbx_description
1 polymer ?
#
loop_
_entity_poly.entity_id
_entity_poly.type
_entity_poly.pdbx_seq_one_letter_code
_entity_poly.pdbx_strand_id
1 'polypeptide(L)'
;GFPWILAEVGLYLKTGDHLPPPSLGERIDAALEHVEDLARTMGEERAVRHLRGQLPHYVKGVPGAVRVREQIVRARTIRDVQRILEEVAQPERERQAARGNASSGKPVMAIH
;
A
#
# COMPACT_ATOMS: atom_id res chain seq x y z
N GLY A 1 10.28 -8.36 4.38
CA GLY A 1 10.73 -7.05 4.89
C GLY A 1 9.95 -5.94 4.21
N PHE A 2 10.13 -4.68 4.60
CA PHE A 2 9.49 -3.52 3.98
C PHE A 2 10.37 -2.99 2.84
N PRO A 3 10.05 -3.24 1.56
CA PRO A 3 10.92 -2.87 0.45
C PRO A 3 11.22 -1.36 0.37
N TRP A 4 10.32 -0.49 0.86
CA TRP A 4 10.53 0.97 0.85
C TRP A 4 11.57 1.49 1.86
N ILE A 5 11.87 0.75 2.94
CA ILE A 5 12.90 1.19 3.90
C ILE A 5 14.26 1.32 3.20
N LEU A 6 14.55 0.47 2.23
CA LEU A 6 15.81 0.54 1.48
C LEU A 6 15.85 1.76 0.55
N ALA A 7 14.71 2.18 0.00
CA ALA A 7 14.60 3.40 -0.81
C ALA A 7 14.77 4.67 0.04
N GLU A 8 14.19 4.69 1.24
CA GLU A 8 14.33 5.78 2.21
C GLU A 8 15.81 5.93 2.67
N VAL A 9 16.45 4.80 3.01
CA VAL A 9 17.88 4.77 3.36
C VAL A 9 18.74 5.25 2.18
N GLY A 10 18.43 4.82 0.95
CA GLY A 10 19.15 5.23 -0.25
C GLY A 10 19.07 6.73 -0.55
N LEU A 11 17.91 7.37 -0.34
CA LEU A 11 17.78 8.81 -0.52
C LEU A 11 18.46 9.59 0.61
N TYR A 12 18.23 9.20 1.86
CA TYR A 12 18.84 9.84 3.02
C TYR A 12 20.37 9.86 2.94
N LEU A 13 20.98 8.75 2.53
CA LEU A 13 22.43 8.67 2.31
C LEU A 13 22.95 9.57 1.17
N LYS A 14 22.09 9.97 0.22
CA LYS A 14 22.46 10.80 -0.94
C LYS A 14 22.20 12.29 -0.74
N THR A 15 21.09 12.67 -0.12
CA THR A 15 20.66 14.07 -0.03
C THR A 15 20.59 14.61 1.39
N GLY A 16 20.58 13.73 2.41
CA GLY A 16 20.30 14.10 3.80
C GLY A 16 18.82 14.34 4.11
N ASP A 17 17.94 14.22 3.10
CA ASP A 17 16.51 14.42 3.26
C ASP A 17 15.78 13.10 3.55
N HIS A 18 14.75 13.18 4.38
CA HIS A 18 13.82 12.07 4.59
C HIS A 18 12.70 12.13 3.55
N LEU A 19 12.37 10.98 2.93
CA LEU A 19 11.13 10.88 2.17
C LEU A 19 9.93 10.99 3.11
N PRO A 20 8.83 11.64 2.68
CA PRO A 20 7.57 11.45 3.38
C PRO A 20 7.26 9.94 3.42
N PRO A 21 6.75 9.42 4.55
CA PRO A 21 6.39 8.01 4.64
C PRO A 21 5.34 7.69 3.57
N PRO A 22 5.42 6.51 2.92
CA PRO A 22 4.46 6.15 1.89
C PRO A 22 3.04 6.09 2.45
N SER A 23 2.08 6.53 1.63
CA SER A 23 0.64 6.40 1.91
C SER A 23 0.25 4.93 2.14
N LEU A 24 -0.95 4.70 2.68
CA LEU A 24 -1.44 3.34 2.84
C LEU A 24 -1.65 2.67 1.47
N GLY A 25 -2.17 3.40 0.48
CA GLY A 25 -2.29 2.95 -0.91
C GLY A 25 -0.96 2.47 -1.50
N GLU A 26 0.08 3.29 -1.43
CA GLU A 26 1.41 2.94 -1.97
C GLU A 26 2.03 1.72 -1.26
N ARG A 27 1.85 1.61 0.06
CA ARG A 27 2.27 0.41 0.80
C ARG A 27 1.53 -0.83 0.32
N ILE A 28 0.24 -0.72 0.04
CA ILE A 28 -0.59 -1.83 -0.43
C ILE A 28 -0.19 -2.25 -1.85
N ASP A 29 0.04 -1.29 -2.75
CA ASP A 29 0.49 -1.59 -4.11
C ASP A 29 1.82 -2.36 -4.09
N ALA A 30 2.78 -1.92 -3.26
CA ALA A 30 4.06 -2.62 -3.08
C ALA A 30 3.89 -4.02 -2.46
N ALA A 31 2.91 -4.23 -1.57
CA ALA A 31 2.60 -5.55 -1.05
C ALA A 31 2.04 -6.49 -2.13
N LEU A 32 1.18 -5.98 -3.01
CA LEU A 32 0.59 -6.77 -4.09
C LEU A 32 1.62 -7.16 -5.14
N GLU A 33 2.45 -6.21 -5.56
CA GLU A 33 3.60 -6.48 -6.45
C GLU A 33 4.50 -7.56 -5.86
N HIS A 34 4.86 -7.46 -4.58
CA HIS A 34 5.71 -8.45 -3.92
C HIS A 34 5.08 -9.85 -3.87
N VAL A 35 3.76 -9.95 -3.66
CA VAL A 35 3.06 -11.24 -3.71
C VAL A 35 3.11 -11.84 -5.11
N GLU A 36 2.89 -11.03 -6.15
CA GLU A 36 2.92 -11.47 -7.54
C GLU A 36 4.32 -11.90 -7.98
N ASP A 37 5.35 -11.13 -7.65
CA ASP A 37 6.76 -11.43 -7.92
C ASP A 37 7.18 -12.77 -7.31
N LEU A 38 6.81 -12.98 -6.05
CA LEU A 38 7.11 -14.21 -5.34
C LEU A 38 6.34 -15.39 -5.95
N ALA A 39 5.07 -15.18 -6.33
CA ALA A 39 4.25 -16.20 -6.97
C ALA A 39 4.81 -16.63 -8.33
N ARG A 40 5.35 -15.70 -9.13
CA ARG A 40 6.05 -16.02 -10.39
C ARG A 40 7.27 -16.92 -10.18
N THR A 41 7.91 -16.83 -9.01
CA THR A 41 9.14 -17.59 -8.71
C THR A 41 8.87 -18.95 -8.07
N MET A 42 7.96 -19.03 -7.09
CA MET A 42 7.75 -20.26 -6.29
C MET A 42 6.33 -20.83 -6.35
N GLY A 43 5.45 -20.23 -7.15
CA GLY A 43 4.03 -20.56 -7.23
C GLY A 43 3.19 -19.82 -6.20
N GLU A 44 1.93 -19.57 -6.56
CA GLU A 44 0.97 -18.77 -5.77
C GLU A 44 0.81 -19.25 -4.33
N GLU A 45 0.52 -20.53 -4.10
CA GLU A 45 0.24 -21.04 -2.76
C GLU A 45 1.42 -20.82 -1.80
N ARG A 46 2.65 -21.09 -2.28
CA ARG A 46 3.87 -20.90 -1.51
C ARG A 46 4.14 -19.43 -1.24
N ALA A 47 3.97 -18.57 -2.24
CA ALA A 47 4.15 -17.14 -2.11
C ALA A 47 3.18 -16.52 -1.10
N VAL A 48 1.88 -16.82 -1.23
CA VAL A 48 0.85 -16.35 -0.31
C VAL A 48 1.17 -16.83 1.10
N ARG A 49 1.43 -18.13 1.31
CA ARG A 49 1.77 -18.68 2.63
C ARG A 49 3.00 -18.00 3.25
N HIS A 50 4.03 -17.73 2.47
CA HIS A 50 5.23 -17.04 2.92
C HIS A 50 4.91 -15.61 3.39
N LEU A 51 4.08 -14.90 2.64
CA LEU A 51 3.81 -13.48 2.88
C LEU A 51 2.70 -13.22 3.91
N ARG A 52 1.83 -14.17 4.25
CA ARG A 52 0.82 -14.02 5.32
C ARG A 52 1.41 -13.53 6.65
N GLY A 53 2.64 -13.91 6.97
CA GLY A 53 3.34 -13.45 8.17
C GLY A 53 3.89 -12.03 8.07
N GLN A 54 4.10 -11.52 6.85
CA GLN A 54 4.73 -10.22 6.57
C GLN A 54 3.71 -9.12 6.26
N LEU A 55 2.63 -9.46 5.54
CA LEU A 55 1.57 -8.55 5.11
C LEU A 55 0.91 -7.74 6.26
N PRO A 56 0.74 -8.25 7.49
CA PRO A 56 0.21 -7.45 8.60
C PRO A 56 1.02 -6.18 8.92
N HIS A 57 2.31 -6.17 8.55
CA HIS A 57 3.15 -5.01 8.75
C HIS A 57 2.81 -3.84 7.81
N TYR A 58 2.25 -4.13 6.64
CA TYR A 58 1.87 -3.13 5.64
C TYR A 58 0.62 -2.34 6.05
N VAL A 59 -0.27 -2.98 6.82
CA VAL A 59 -1.52 -2.40 7.32
C VAL A 59 -1.42 -1.89 8.77
N LYS A 60 -0.20 -1.71 9.29
CA LYS A 60 0.00 -1.16 10.64
C LYS A 60 -0.53 0.28 10.70
N GLY A 61 -1.29 0.58 11.76
CA GLY A 61 -1.86 1.90 12.01
C GLY A 61 -3.22 2.16 11.37
N VAL A 62 -3.76 1.18 10.63
CA VAL A 62 -5.10 1.29 10.03
C VAL A 62 -6.20 1.02 11.07
N PRO A 63 -7.31 1.78 11.08
CA PRO A 63 -8.50 1.42 11.85
C PRO A 63 -8.98 -0.02 11.53
N GLY A 64 -9.18 -0.84 12.56
CA GLY A 64 -9.59 -2.24 12.37
C GLY A 64 -8.47 -3.20 11.96
N ALA A 65 -7.19 -2.83 12.11
CA ALA A 65 -6.03 -3.65 11.75
C ALA A 65 -6.04 -5.08 12.33
N VAL A 66 -6.66 -5.30 13.50
CA VAL A 66 -6.82 -6.64 14.08
C VAL A 66 -7.60 -7.57 13.15
N ARG A 67 -8.78 -7.13 12.69
CA ARG A 67 -9.64 -7.90 11.79
C ARG A 67 -8.97 -8.14 10.43
N VAL A 68 -8.30 -7.12 9.90
CA VAL A 68 -7.54 -7.22 8.64
C VAL A 68 -6.43 -8.26 8.78
N ARG A 69 -5.66 -8.22 9.88
CA ARG A 69 -4.61 -9.21 10.16
C ARG A 69 -5.17 -10.63 10.20
N GLU A 70 -6.31 -10.84 10.85
CA GLU A 70 -6.96 -12.16 10.89
C GLU A 70 -7.41 -12.66 9.51
N GLN A 71 -7.87 -11.78 8.63
CA GLN A 71 -8.20 -12.13 7.26
C GLN A 71 -6.94 -12.49 6.47
N ILE A 72 -5.87 -11.67 6.58
CA ILE A 72 -4.59 -11.90 5.91
C ILE A 72 -4.04 -13.29 6.27
N VAL A 73 -3.98 -13.65 7.55
CA VAL A 73 -3.40 -14.95 7.96
C VAL A 73 -4.21 -16.15 7.47
N ARG A 74 -5.46 -15.96 7.04
CA ARG A 74 -6.34 -16.99 6.47
C ARG A 74 -6.41 -16.98 4.94
N ALA A 75 -5.91 -15.94 4.27
CA ALA A 75 -5.96 -15.77 2.81
C ALA A 75 -5.29 -16.93 2.08
N ARG A 76 -5.92 -17.57 1.09
CA ARG A 76 -5.35 -18.75 0.43
C ARG A 76 -4.79 -18.46 -0.95
N THR A 77 -5.28 -17.40 -1.58
CA THR A 77 -4.97 -17.01 -2.95
C THR A 77 -4.44 -15.58 -3.00
N ILE A 78 -3.78 -15.21 -4.11
CA ILE A 78 -3.41 -13.82 -4.40
C ILE A 78 -4.67 -12.96 -4.44
N ARG A 79 -5.75 -13.49 -5.00
CA ARG A 79 -7.05 -12.82 -5.05
C ARG A 79 -7.62 -12.51 -3.67
N ASP A 80 -7.47 -13.41 -2.70
CA ASP A 80 -7.85 -13.13 -1.31
C ASP A 80 -7.03 -11.96 -0.75
N VAL A 81 -5.71 -11.99 -0.97
CA VAL A 81 -4.81 -10.93 -0.52
C VAL A 81 -5.17 -9.59 -1.16
N GLN A 82 -5.32 -9.54 -2.49
CA GLN A 82 -5.76 -8.38 -3.25
C GLN A 82 -7.04 -7.80 -2.69
N ARG A 83 -8.09 -8.62 -2.52
CA ARG A 83 -9.36 -8.17 -1.98
C ARG A 83 -9.20 -7.56 -0.58
N ILE A 84 -8.52 -8.25 0.33
CA ILE A 84 -8.35 -7.79 1.71
C ILE A 84 -7.58 -6.47 1.78
N LEU A 85 -6.50 -6.34 1.00
CA LEU A 85 -5.68 -5.14 1.02
C LEU A 85 -6.37 -3.97 0.32
N GLU A 86 -7.05 -4.20 -0.80
CA GLU A 86 -7.82 -3.15 -1.49
C GLU A 86 -8.96 -2.59 -0.63
N GLU A 87 -9.71 -3.46 0.08
CA GLU A 87 -10.71 -3.04 1.06
C GLU A 87 -10.14 -2.08 2.13
N VAL A 88 -8.84 -2.23 2.44
CA VAL A 88 -8.13 -1.41 3.42
C VAL A 88 -7.65 -0.08 2.82
N ALA A 89 -7.19 -0.07 1.57
CA ALA A 89 -6.77 1.15 0.87
C ALA A 89 -7.93 2.07 0.49
N GLN A 90 -9.11 1.49 0.24
CA GLN A 90 -10.26 2.16 -0.37
C GLN A 90 -10.62 3.51 0.30
N PRO A 91 -10.74 3.61 1.65
CA PRO A 91 -11.12 4.88 2.27
C PRO A 91 -10.08 6.00 2.08
N GLU A 92 -8.80 5.67 1.99
CA GLU A 92 -7.75 6.66 1.71
C GLU A 92 -7.78 7.09 0.25
N ARG A 93 -7.90 6.12 -0.67
CA ARG A 93 -7.98 6.36 -2.12
C ARG A 93 -9.17 7.27 -2.47
N GLU A 94 -10.33 7.04 -1.87
CA GLU A 94 -11.52 7.89 -2.03
C GLU A 94 -11.28 9.33 -1.54
N ARG A 95 -10.63 9.50 -0.38
CA ARG A 95 -10.29 10.84 0.15
C ARG A 95 -9.30 11.58 -0.75
N GLN A 96 -8.32 10.86 -1.31
CA GLN A 96 -7.36 11.44 -2.25
C GLN A 96 -8.04 11.84 -3.56
N ALA A 97 -8.89 10.97 -4.12
CA ALA A 97 -9.66 11.26 -5.34
C ALA A 97 -10.56 12.49 -5.16
N ALA A 98 -11.26 12.59 -4.02
CA ALA A 98 -12.10 13.75 -3.70
C ALA A 98 -11.30 15.06 -3.57
N ARG A 99 -10.08 15.01 -3.01
CA ARG A 99 -9.17 16.17 -2.90
C ARG A 99 -8.59 16.58 -4.26
N GLY A 100 -8.25 15.62 -5.12
CA GLY A 100 -7.75 15.89 -6.47
C GLY A 100 -8.80 16.57 -7.37
N ASN A 101 -10.07 16.20 -7.24
CA ASN A 101 -11.16 16.83 -7.99
C ASN A 101 -11.48 18.26 -7.50
N ALA A 102 -11.20 18.57 -6.24
CA ALA A 102 -11.42 19.90 -5.66
C ALA A 102 -10.34 20.94 -6.05
N SER A 103 -9.16 20.55 -6.53
CA SER A 103 -8.07 21.49 -6.85
C SER A 103 -8.10 22.05 -8.29
N SER A 104 -8.98 21.54 -9.17
CA SER A 104 -9.18 22.07 -10.54
C SER A 104 -10.09 23.31 -10.63
N GLY A 105 -10.64 23.79 -9.51
CA GLY A 105 -11.50 24.97 -9.48
C GLY A 105 -10.78 26.25 -9.04
N LYS A 106 -9.89 26.82 -9.87
CA LYS A 106 -9.53 28.25 -9.72
C LYS A 106 -10.38 29.07 -10.69
N PRO A 107 -11.21 30.03 -10.23
CA PRO A 107 -11.82 30.97 -11.14
C PRO A 107 -10.73 31.90 -11.68
N VAL A 108 -10.55 31.91 -13.00
CA VAL A 108 -9.80 32.97 -13.67
C VAL A 108 -10.66 34.23 -13.54
N MET A 109 -10.32 35.12 -12.60
CA MET A 109 -10.91 36.46 -12.58
C MET A 109 -10.46 37.20 -13.84
N ALA A 110 -11.40 37.43 -14.76
CA ALA A 110 -11.25 38.35 -15.86
C ALA A 110 -11.10 39.77 -15.30
N ILE A 111 -9.91 40.34 -15.46
CA ILE A 111 -9.63 41.75 -15.16
C ILE A 111 -10.16 42.55 -16.36
N HIS A 112 -11.14 43.43 -16.10
CA HIS A 112 -11.53 44.53 -17.00
C HIS A 112 -10.81 45.80 -16.55
#